data_AF-A0A962XJ18-F1
#
_entry.id   AF-A0A962XJ18-F1
#
_cell.length_a   1.000
_cell.length_b   1.000
_cell.length_c   1.000
_cell.angle_alpha   90.00
_cell.angle_beta   90.00
_cell.angle_gamma   90.00
#
_symmetry.space_group_name_H-M   'P 1'
#
loop_
_entity.id
_entity.type
_entity.pdbx_description
1 polymer ?
#
loop_
_entity_poly.entity_id
_entity_poly.type
_entity_poly.pdbx_seq_one_letter_code
_entity_poly.pdbx_strand_id
1 'polypeptide(L)'
;SGAVAWILSRYLLSADRKLRSRLLDLLDAQTLAEQRDIYQQIESVLWGRFTSWLVKQPMTMAMLGVPRPQIRLINTQYPGGMVGYVSAKLRHVLTEVLIQDNYFWRVYLTGSYTPDCCPNYLKPENFEQLHANVGRVRTHNATVSHFLKEHPGAYSHFVLLDHQDWLAWHKPDALREEWELILANSRPGSKIMLRSASPELN
;
A
#
# COMPACT_ATOMS: atom_id res chain seq x y z
N SER A 1 -7.67 0.87 -6.94
CA SER A 1 -7.36 1.11 -8.36
C SER A 1 -7.00 2.57 -8.52
N GLY A 2 -6.05 2.89 -9.42
CA GLY A 2 -5.65 4.29 -9.65
C GLY A 2 -6.82 5.18 -10.08
N ALA A 3 -7.81 4.64 -10.81
CA ALA A 3 -8.97 5.39 -11.28
C ALA A 3 -9.89 5.90 -10.14
N VAL A 4 -10.17 5.08 -9.13
CA VAL A 4 -10.99 5.49 -7.97
C VAL A 4 -10.27 6.57 -7.16
N ALA A 5 -8.97 6.39 -6.92
CA ALA A 5 -8.14 7.38 -6.24
C ALA A 5 -8.06 8.71 -7.03
N TRP A 6 -8.00 8.64 -8.36
CA TRP A 6 -7.99 9.81 -9.25
C TRP A 6 -9.34 10.56 -9.24
N ILE A 7 -10.48 9.85 -9.27
CA ILE A 7 -11.81 10.47 -9.18
C ILE A 7 -11.98 11.16 -7.82
N LEU A 8 -11.60 10.48 -6.73
CA LEU A 8 -11.69 11.03 -5.37
C LEU A 8 -10.79 12.26 -5.20
N SER A 9 -9.52 12.19 -5.59
CA SER A 9 -8.62 13.34 -5.53
C SER A 9 -9.15 14.50 -6.37
N ARG A 10 -9.61 14.25 -7.59
CA ARG A 10 -10.17 15.31 -8.45
C ARG A 10 -11.41 15.93 -7.85
N TYR A 11 -12.34 15.14 -7.30
CA TYR A 11 -13.53 15.63 -6.62
C TYR A 11 -13.15 16.50 -5.40
N LEU A 12 -12.30 15.99 -4.50
CA LEU A 12 -11.87 16.71 -3.30
C LEU A 12 -11.13 18.01 -3.64
N LEU A 13 -10.29 18.00 -4.68
CA LEU A 13 -9.53 19.17 -5.12
C LEU A 13 -10.35 20.18 -5.91
N SER A 14 -11.46 19.77 -6.54
CA SER A 14 -12.33 20.65 -7.33
C SER A 14 -13.52 21.21 -6.54
N ALA A 15 -13.98 20.49 -5.50
CA ALA A 15 -15.21 20.83 -4.79
C ALA A 15 -15.07 22.06 -3.87
N ASP A 16 -13.88 22.25 -3.27
CA ASP A 16 -13.64 23.38 -2.36
C ASP A 16 -12.17 23.82 -2.39
N ARG A 17 -11.93 25.08 -2.76
CA ARG A 17 -10.58 25.67 -2.78
C ARG A 17 -9.94 25.70 -1.39
N LYS A 18 -10.73 25.91 -0.33
CA LYS A 18 -10.22 25.87 1.05
C LYS A 18 -9.81 24.45 1.43
N LEU A 19 -10.61 23.44 1.06
CA LEU A 19 -10.24 22.04 1.27
C LEU A 19 -8.95 21.68 0.54
N ARG A 20 -8.84 22.10 -0.73
CA ARG A 20 -7.61 21.90 -1.51
C ARG A 20 -6.39 22.51 -0.84
N SER A 21 -6.48 23.77 -0.39
CA SER A 21 -5.38 24.43 0.32
C SER A 21 -4.98 23.62 1.54
N ARG A 22 -5.95 23.25 2.39
CA ARG A 22 -5.70 22.50 3.62
C ARG A 22 -5.15 21.09 3.39
N LEU A 23 -5.53 20.44 2.29
CA LEU A 23 -4.96 19.14 1.91
C LEU A 23 -3.49 19.27 1.50
N LEU A 24 -3.12 20.37 0.83
CA LEU A 24 -1.73 20.67 0.51
C LEU A 24 -0.95 21.05 1.78
N ASP A 25 -1.52 21.89 2.64
CA ASP A 25 -0.94 22.24 3.94
C ASP A 25 -0.70 20.97 4.79
N LEU A 26 -1.64 20.02 4.75
CA LEU A 26 -1.48 18.73 5.43
C LEU A 26 -0.30 17.95 4.87
N LEU A 27 -0.13 17.90 3.54
CA LEU A 27 0.97 17.18 2.90
C LEU A 27 2.35 17.79 3.20
N ASP A 28 2.39 19.11 3.42
CA ASP A 28 3.60 19.88 3.69
C ASP A 28 3.87 20.06 5.20
N ALA A 29 2.98 19.54 6.07
CA ALA A 29 3.11 19.60 7.52
C ALA A 29 4.40 18.93 8.00
N GLN A 30 5.16 19.67 8.82
CA GLN A 30 6.48 19.24 9.30
C GLN A 30 6.41 18.46 10.61
N THR A 31 5.25 18.50 11.29
CA THR A 31 5.05 17.86 12.60
C THR A 31 3.70 17.17 12.68
N LEU A 32 3.61 16.12 13.51
CA LEU A 32 2.34 15.45 13.79
C LEU A 32 1.31 16.37 14.46
N ALA A 33 1.76 17.36 15.25
CA ALA A 33 0.87 18.32 15.89
C ALA A 33 0.14 19.19 14.84
N GLU A 34 0.90 19.79 13.93
CA GLU A 34 0.36 20.55 12.79
C GLU A 34 -0.55 19.67 11.92
N GLN A 35 -0.11 18.46 11.59
CA GLN A 35 -0.88 17.51 10.79
C GLN A 35 -2.24 17.18 11.43
N ARG A 36 -2.28 16.98 12.76
CA ARG A 36 -3.50 16.74 13.53
C ARG A 36 -4.44 17.94 13.52
N ASP A 37 -3.90 19.15 13.71
CA ASP A 37 -4.69 20.38 13.70
C ASP A 37 -5.31 20.65 12.33
N ILE A 38 -4.57 20.39 11.25
CA ILE A 38 -5.09 20.51 9.88
C ILE A 38 -6.14 19.42 9.63
N TYR A 39 -5.87 18.17 10.02
CA TYR A 39 -6.80 17.05 9.83
C TYR A 39 -8.16 17.32 10.51
N GLN A 40 -8.18 17.84 11.73
CA GLN A 40 -9.42 18.19 12.44
C GLN A 40 -10.29 19.18 11.65
N GLN A 41 -9.67 20.10 10.92
CA GLN A 41 -10.38 21.13 10.15
C GLN A 41 -10.93 20.61 8.81
N ILE A 42 -10.38 19.52 8.26
CA ILE A 42 -10.81 18.92 6.99
C ILE A 42 -11.67 17.67 7.17
N GLU A 43 -11.64 17.03 8.34
CA GLU A 43 -12.26 15.72 8.55
C GLU A 43 -13.76 15.70 8.22
N SER A 44 -14.49 16.72 8.66
CA SER A 44 -15.95 16.84 8.40
C SER A 44 -16.26 16.99 6.92
N VAL A 45 -15.38 17.62 6.16
CA VAL A 45 -15.52 17.83 4.71
C VAL A 45 -15.09 16.57 3.94
N LEU A 46 -14.02 15.92 4.37
CA LEU A 46 -13.56 14.63 3.83
C LEU A 46 -14.65 13.56 3.92
N TRP A 47 -15.39 13.52 5.03
CA TRP A 47 -16.47 12.54 5.26
C TRP A 47 -17.87 13.08 4.95
N GLY A 48 -17.98 13.92 3.92
CA GLY A 48 -19.28 14.38 3.40
C GLY A 48 -20.17 13.26 2.83
N ARG A 49 -21.38 13.64 2.39
CA ARG A 49 -22.40 12.70 1.90
C ARG A 49 -21.92 11.85 0.72
N PHE A 50 -21.21 12.46 -0.23
CA PHE A 50 -20.73 11.79 -1.43
C PHE A 50 -19.61 10.78 -1.14
N THR A 51 -18.59 11.18 -0.38
CA THR A 51 -17.45 10.30 -0.04
C THR A 51 -17.92 9.14 0.84
N SER A 52 -18.77 9.41 1.83
CA SER A 52 -19.41 8.38 2.65
C SER A 52 -20.25 7.41 1.80
N TRP A 53 -21.00 7.91 0.82
CA TRP A 53 -21.76 7.05 -0.09
C TRP A 53 -20.85 6.20 -0.99
N LEU A 54 -19.78 6.78 -1.53
CA LEU A 54 -18.83 6.09 -2.42
C LEU A 54 -18.10 4.96 -1.69
N VAL A 55 -17.68 5.20 -0.45
CA VAL A 55 -17.00 4.20 0.39
C VAL A 55 -17.93 3.05 0.78
N LYS A 56 -19.23 3.29 0.90
CA LYS A 56 -20.22 2.23 1.15
C LYS A 56 -20.43 1.30 -0.05
N GLN A 57 -20.04 1.70 -1.26
CA GLN A 57 -20.27 0.88 -2.45
C GLN A 57 -19.31 -0.33 -2.47
N PRO A 58 -19.81 -1.57 -2.49
CA PRO A 58 -18.97 -2.77 -2.52
C PRO A 58 -18.03 -2.82 -3.73
N MET A 59 -18.47 -2.24 -4.86
CA MET A 59 -17.65 -2.16 -6.08
C MET A 59 -16.44 -1.24 -5.90
N THR A 60 -16.59 -0.10 -5.23
CA THR A 60 -15.47 0.79 -4.89
C THR A 60 -14.44 0.06 -4.05
N MET A 61 -14.87 -0.66 -3.01
CA MET A 61 -13.97 -1.40 -2.14
C MET A 61 -13.27 -2.55 -2.87
N ALA A 62 -13.98 -3.28 -3.72
CA ALA A 62 -13.37 -4.30 -4.58
C ALA A 62 -12.32 -3.70 -5.52
N MET A 63 -12.59 -2.53 -6.12
CA MET A 63 -11.59 -1.82 -6.93
C MET A 63 -10.40 -1.33 -6.13
N LEU A 64 -10.56 -1.04 -4.84
CA LEU A 64 -9.47 -0.71 -3.91
C LEU A 64 -8.71 -1.95 -3.40
N GLY A 65 -9.05 -3.15 -3.89
CA GLY A 65 -8.38 -4.39 -3.54
C GLY A 65 -8.89 -5.06 -2.26
N VAL A 66 -10.04 -4.61 -1.72
CA VAL A 66 -10.65 -5.21 -0.54
C VAL A 66 -11.55 -6.38 -0.98
N PRO A 67 -11.27 -7.64 -0.59
CA PRO A 67 -12.08 -8.79 -0.98
C PRO A 67 -13.52 -8.71 -0.46
N ARG A 68 -14.50 -9.26 -1.22
CA ARG A 68 -15.93 -9.28 -0.83
C ARG A 68 -16.21 -9.86 0.57
N PRO A 69 -15.55 -10.96 1.00
CA PRO A 69 -15.72 -11.47 2.37
C PRO A 69 -15.32 -10.44 3.44
N GLN A 70 -14.21 -9.73 3.20
CA GLN A 70 -13.71 -8.70 4.12
C GLN A 70 -14.67 -7.50 4.19
N ILE A 71 -15.25 -7.07 3.06
CA ILE A 71 -16.26 -5.99 3.04
C ILE A 71 -17.47 -6.34 3.91
N ARG A 72 -17.97 -7.59 3.80
CA ARG A 72 -19.11 -8.03 4.62
C ARG A 72 -18.77 -8.04 6.10
N LEU A 73 -17.61 -8.59 6.46
CA LEU A 73 -17.13 -8.65 7.83
C LEU A 73 -16.97 -7.25 8.45
N ILE A 74 -16.39 -6.30 7.72
CA ILE A 74 -16.27 -4.91 8.17
C ILE A 74 -17.64 -4.27 8.42
N ASN A 75 -18.59 -4.47 7.50
CA ASN A 75 -19.92 -3.89 7.64
C ASN A 75 -20.73 -4.46 8.82
N THR A 76 -20.48 -5.71 9.22
CA THR A 76 -21.21 -6.34 10.34
C THR A 76 -20.52 -6.16 11.69
N GLN A 77 -19.18 -6.14 11.73
CA GLN A 77 -18.43 -6.16 12.99
C GLN A 77 -17.84 -4.79 13.38
N TYR A 78 -17.60 -3.88 12.44
CA TYR A 78 -16.95 -2.61 12.75
C TYR A 78 -17.99 -1.53 13.10
N PRO A 79 -17.86 -0.84 14.25
CA PRO A 79 -18.72 0.29 14.59
C PRO A 79 -18.66 1.39 13.50
N GLY A 80 -19.82 1.76 12.94
CA GLY A 80 -19.88 2.70 11.81
C GLY A 80 -19.66 2.07 10.42
N GLY A 81 -19.55 0.74 10.34
CA GLY A 81 -19.43 -0.03 9.11
C GLY A 81 -18.19 0.34 8.28
N MET A 82 -18.29 0.21 6.95
CA MET A 82 -17.19 0.51 6.03
C MET A 82 -16.68 1.95 6.16
N VAL A 83 -17.56 2.93 6.37
CA VAL A 83 -17.16 4.34 6.50
C VAL A 83 -16.36 4.55 7.78
N GLY A 84 -16.83 4.01 8.91
CA GLY A 84 -16.10 4.08 10.17
C GLY A 84 -14.71 3.44 10.07
N TYR A 85 -14.63 2.28 9.41
CA TYR A 85 -13.36 1.59 9.18
C TYR A 85 -12.37 2.41 8.35
N VAL A 86 -12.79 2.91 7.18
CA VAL A 86 -11.90 3.71 6.31
C VAL A 86 -11.56 5.04 6.99
N SER A 87 -12.50 5.65 7.69
CA SER A 87 -12.28 6.89 8.46
C SER A 87 -11.24 6.70 9.55
N ALA A 88 -11.33 5.64 10.34
CA ALA A 88 -10.34 5.33 11.38
C ALA A 88 -8.95 5.07 10.79
N LYS A 89 -8.87 4.32 9.69
CA LYS A 89 -7.59 4.04 9.00
C LYS A 89 -6.99 5.30 8.38
N LEU A 90 -7.81 6.11 7.71
CA LEU A 90 -7.36 7.37 7.12
C LEU A 90 -6.89 8.34 8.21
N ARG A 91 -7.66 8.49 9.30
CA ARG A 91 -7.27 9.28 10.46
C ARG A 91 -5.90 8.84 10.98
N HIS A 92 -5.72 7.55 11.26
CA HIS A 92 -4.45 7.04 11.77
C HIS A 92 -3.27 7.39 10.85
N VAL A 93 -3.42 7.21 9.54
CA VAL A 93 -2.37 7.54 8.56
C VAL A 93 -2.11 9.04 8.48
N LEU A 94 -3.16 9.85 8.59
CA LEU A 94 -3.09 11.31 8.54
C LEU A 94 -2.84 11.95 9.91
N THR A 95 -2.63 11.20 11.00
CA THR A 95 -2.35 11.78 12.33
C THR A 95 -1.23 11.12 13.12
N GLU A 96 -0.87 9.87 12.82
CA GLU A 96 0.13 9.10 13.58
C GLU A 96 1.41 8.83 12.77
N VAL A 97 1.36 9.01 11.45
CA VAL A 97 2.52 8.88 10.57
C VAL A 97 2.77 10.22 9.91
N LEU A 98 4.04 10.65 9.90
CA LEU A 98 4.40 11.91 9.29
C LEU A 98 4.24 11.81 7.77
N ILE A 99 3.34 12.62 7.22
CA ILE A 99 2.93 12.46 5.83
C ILE A 99 3.95 13.03 4.84
N GLN A 100 4.84 13.92 5.29
CA GLN A 100 5.90 14.49 4.45
C GLN A 100 6.83 13.41 3.88
N ASP A 101 7.02 12.30 4.59
CA ASP A 101 7.83 11.18 4.15
C ASP A 101 7.02 10.16 3.31
N ASN A 102 5.70 10.34 3.26
CA ASN A 102 4.78 9.41 2.62
C ASN A 102 4.47 9.82 1.17
N TYR A 103 5.43 9.54 0.29
CA TYR A 103 5.34 9.84 -1.14
C TYR A 103 4.14 9.18 -1.84
N PHE A 104 3.54 8.12 -1.28
CA PHE A 104 2.33 7.52 -1.83
C PHE A 104 1.15 8.49 -1.76
N TRP A 105 0.92 9.15 -0.62
CA TRP A 105 -0.20 10.08 -0.48
C TRP A 105 0.01 11.36 -1.28
N ARG A 106 1.26 11.85 -1.34
CA ARG A 106 1.59 13.01 -2.17
C ARG A 106 1.21 12.76 -3.63
N VAL A 107 1.69 11.66 -4.24
CA VAL A 107 1.36 11.39 -5.65
C VAL A 107 -0.13 11.12 -5.89
N TYR A 108 -0.85 10.50 -4.93
CA TYR A 108 -2.29 10.29 -5.07
C TYR A 108 -3.09 11.60 -5.08
N LEU A 109 -2.63 12.61 -4.36
CA LEU A 109 -3.32 13.91 -4.26
C LEU A 109 -2.82 14.90 -5.31
N THR A 110 -1.51 15.02 -5.53
CA THR A 110 -0.94 16.04 -6.42
C THR A 110 -0.68 15.53 -7.84
N GLY A 111 -0.71 14.20 -8.06
CA GLY A 111 -0.35 13.57 -9.33
C GLY A 111 1.15 13.62 -9.65
N SER A 112 2.00 14.08 -8.73
CA SER A 112 3.44 14.23 -8.95
C SER A 112 4.23 14.00 -7.66
N TYR A 113 5.48 13.54 -7.81
CA TYR A 113 6.45 13.53 -6.73
C TYR A 113 7.16 14.88 -6.62
N THR A 114 7.74 15.14 -5.45
CA THR A 114 8.64 16.29 -5.23
C THR A 114 10.06 15.76 -4.97
N PRO A 115 11.12 16.56 -5.18
CA PRO A 115 12.48 16.12 -4.89
C PRO A 115 12.65 15.58 -3.46
N ASP A 116 12.03 16.25 -2.48
CA ASP A 116 12.15 15.89 -1.07
C ASP A 116 11.24 14.71 -0.65
N CYS A 117 10.13 14.51 -1.37
CA CYS A 117 9.15 13.45 -1.11
C CYS A 117 8.94 12.60 -2.36
N CYS A 118 9.84 11.64 -2.58
CA CYS A 118 9.81 10.67 -3.68
C CYS A 118 10.35 9.28 -3.27
N PRO A 119 9.99 8.21 -4.01
CA PRO A 119 10.61 6.90 -3.85
C PRO A 119 12.14 6.95 -3.96
N ASN A 120 12.85 6.10 -3.21
CA ASN A 120 14.32 6.07 -3.21
C ASN A 120 14.95 5.93 -4.61
N TYR A 121 14.28 5.24 -5.54
CA TYR A 121 14.77 5.07 -6.91
C TYR A 121 14.65 6.31 -7.79
N LEU A 122 13.95 7.36 -7.35
CA LEU A 122 13.89 8.66 -8.03
C LEU A 122 14.85 9.70 -7.45
N LYS A 123 15.52 9.37 -6.33
CA LYS A 123 16.44 10.29 -5.65
C LYS A 123 17.76 10.40 -6.43
N PRO A 124 18.26 11.61 -6.74
CA PRO A 124 19.47 11.82 -7.53
C PRO A 124 20.70 11.07 -6.96
N GLU A 125 20.85 11.05 -5.64
CA GLU A 125 21.96 10.38 -4.96
C GLU A 125 22.00 8.86 -5.19
N ASN A 126 20.87 8.23 -5.54
CA ASN A 126 20.79 6.80 -5.82
C ASN A 126 20.93 6.48 -7.31
N PHE A 127 20.90 7.48 -8.21
CA PHE A 127 20.84 7.26 -9.65
C PHE A 127 22.08 6.52 -10.18
N GLU A 128 23.28 7.00 -9.87
CA GLU A 128 24.53 6.39 -10.35
C GLU A 128 24.67 4.94 -9.91
N GLN A 129 24.31 4.63 -8.66
CA GLN A 129 24.35 3.27 -8.14
C GLN A 129 23.35 2.37 -8.85
N LEU A 130 22.12 2.83 -9.08
CA LEU A 130 21.10 2.06 -9.80
C LEU A 130 21.49 1.84 -11.26
N HIS A 131 21.97 2.88 -11.93
CA HIS A 131 22.42 2.83 -13.32
C HIS A 131 23.56 1.82 -13.50
N ALA A 132 24.59 1.87 -12.67
CA ALA A 132 25.71 0.92 -12.71
C ALA A 132 25.29 -0.55 -12.45
N ASN A 133 24.18 -0.78 -11.76
CA ASN A 133 23.71 -2.12 -11.37
C ASN A 133 22.52 -2.62 -12.20
N VAL A 134 22.03 -1.87 -13.19
CA VAL A 134 20.86 -2.27 -14.01
C VAL A 134 21.09 -3.62 -14.68
N GLY A 135 22.34 -3.90 -15.09
CA GLY A 135 22.76 -5.16 -15.69
C GLY A 135 22.69 -6.38 -14.76
N ARG A 136 22.40 -6.20 -13.46
CA ARG A 136 22.19 -7.28 -12.48
C ARG A 136 20.73 -7.70 -12.33
N VAL A 137 19.80 -6.92 -12.87
CA VAL A 137 18.36 -7.23 -12.82
C VAL A 137 18.03 -8.24 -13.91
N ARG A 138 17.31 -9.30 -13.52
CA ARG A 138 16.81 -10.35 -14.43
C ARG A 138 15.35 -10.57 -14.13
N THR A 139 14.56 -10.72 -15.19
CA THR A 139 13.13 -10.99 -15.09
C THR A 139 12.86 -12.41 -15.55
N HIS A 140 12.05 -13.14 -14.80
CA HIS A 140 11.65 -14.51 -15.13
C HIS A 140 10.13 -14.57 -15.16
N ASN A 141 9.57 -15.19 -16.20
CA ASN A 141 8.15 -15.47 -16.29
C ASN A 141 7.88 -16.90 -15.82
N ALA A 142 7.91 -17.09 -14.50
CA ALA A 142 7.79 -18.40 -13.85
C ALA A 142 7.22 -18.23 -12.45
N THR A 143 6.71 -19.33 -11.86
CA THR A 143 6.47 -19.37 -10.42
C THR A 143 7.81 -19.39 -9.66
N VAL A 144 7.81 -19.00 -8.39
CA VAL A 144 9.02 -19.02 -7.56
C VAL A 144 9.56 -20.45 -7.47
N SER A 145 8.69 -21.44 -7.22
CA SER A 145 9.08 -22.86 -7.20
C SER A 145 9.73 -23.32 -8.51
N HIS A 146 9.16 -22.96 -9.66
CA HIS A 146 9.73 -23.34 -10.96
C HIS A 146 11.10 -22.69 -11.18
N PHE A 147 11.21 -21.39 -10.88
CA PHE A 147 12.47 -20.66 -10.98
C PHE A 147 13.56 -21.31 -10.10
N LEU A 148 13.25 -21.66 -8.85
CA LEU A 148 14.22 -22.26 -7.93
C LEU A 148 14.65 -23.69 -8.33
N LYS A 149 13.80 -24.43 -9.05
CA LYS A 149 14.15 -25.73 -9.62
C LYS A 149 15.09 -25.60 -10.82
N GLU A 150 14.83 -24.65 -11.72
CA GLU A 150 15.66 -24.44 -12.91
C GLU A 150 16.96 -23.70 -12.60
N HIS A 151 16.96 -22.88 -11.56
CA HIS A 151 18.08 -22.06 -11.13
C HIS A 151 18.41 -22.30 -9.65
N PRO A 152 18.84 -23.53 -9.29
CA PRO A 152 19.22 -23.83 -7.93
C PRO A 152 20.43 -22.97 -7.51
N GLY A 153 20.43 -22.49 -6.28
CA GLY A 153 21.45 -21.54 -5.82
C GLY A 153 21.41 -21.27 -4.33
N ALA A 154 22.28 -20.37 -3.88
CA ALA A 154 22.41 -19.98 -2.48
C ALA A 154 21.98 -18.52 -2.30
N TYR A 155 20.68 -18.28 -2.44
CA TYR A 155 20.09 -16.94 -2.38
C TYR A 155 20.13 -16.40 -0.94
N SER A 156 20.29 -15.08 -0.83
CA SER A 156 20.48 -14.39 0.46
C SER A 156 19.24 -13.67 0.99
N HIS A 157 18.35 -13.25 0.09
CA HIS A 157 17.18 -12.45 0.42
C HIS A 157 16.02 -12.91 -0.45
N PHE A 158 14.86 -13.12 0.17
CA PHE A 158 13.61 -13.40 -0.50
C PHE A 158 12.60 -12.30 -0.13
N VAL A 159 11.97 -11.71 -1.12
CA VAL A 159 10.92 -10.71 -0.94
C VAL A 159 9.64 -11.24 -1.56
N LEU A 160 8.73 -11.71 -0.72
CA LEU A 160 7.49 -12.38 -1.10
C LEU A 160 6.31 -11.43 -0.83
N LEU A 161 5.53 -11.19 -1.87
CA LEU A 161 4.30 -10.39 -1.76
C LEU A 161 3.13 -11.28 -1.30
N ASP A 162 1.91 -10.79 -1.49
CA ASP A 162 0.64 -11.40 -1.07
C ASP A 162 0.26 -12.68 -1.82
N HIS A 163 1.10 -13.18 -2.75
CA HIS A 163 0.80 -14.42 -3.47
C HIS A 163 0.77 -15.66 -2.56
N GLN A 164 1.47 -15.59 -1.42
CA GLN A 164 1.47 -16.65 -0.41
C GLN A 164 0.09 -16.89 0.19
N ASP A 165 -0.68 -15.84 0.48
CA ASP A 165 -2.04 -15.96 1.01
C ASP A 165 -2.97 -16.65 0.01
N TRP A 166 -2.80 -16.33 -1.28
CA TRP A 166 -3.55 -16.97 -2.35
C TRP A 166 -3.22 -18.46 -2.45
N LEU A 167 -1.93 -18.83 -2.38
CA LEU A 167 -1.50 -20.23 -2.38
C LEU A 167 -1.98 -20.98 -1.14
N ALA A 168 -1.95 -20.36 0.05
CA ALA A 168 -2.43 -20.96 1.29
C ALA A 168 -3.90 -21.39 1.18
N TRP A 169 -4.74 -20.54 0.58
CA TRP A 169 -6.16 -20.82 0.42
C TRP A 169 -6.49 -21.76 -0.74
N HIS A 170 -5.79 -21.65 -1.87
CA HIS A 170 -6.17 -22.33 -3.11
C HIS A 170 -5.29 -23.53 -3.49
N LYS A 171 -4.02 -23.54 -3.07
CA LYS A 171 -3.01 -24.53 -3.49
C LYS A 171 -1.98 -24.81 -2.36
N PRO A 172 -2.41 -25.40 -1.23
CA PRO A 172 -1.53 -25.62 -0.07
C PRO A 172 -0.31 -26.50 -0.38
N ASP A 173 -0.43 -27.48 -1.29
CA ASP A 173 0.70 -28.32 -1.69
C ASP A 173 1.75 -27.52 -2.50
N ALA A 174 1.31 -26.58 -3.34
CA ALA A 174 2.22 -25.70 -4.07
C ALA A 174 2.91 -24.70 -3.13
N LEU A 175 2.20 -24.24 -2.09
CA LEU A 175 2.79 -23.42 -1.03
C LEU A 175 3.89 -24.19 -0.30
N ARG A 176 3.61 -25.43 0.12
CA ARG A 176 4.58 -26.30 0.80
C ARG A 176 5.83 -26.49 -0.05
N GLU A 177 5.65 -26.85 -1.32
CA GLU A 177 6.75 -27.03 -2.27
C GLU A 177 7.58 -25.74 -2.43
N GLU A 178 6.92 -24.58 -2.54
CA GLU A 178 7.63 -23.29 -2.66
C GLU A 178 8.51 -23.02 -1.43
N TRP A 179 7.99 -23.27 -0.22
CA TRP A 179 8.76 -23.09 1.01
C TRP A 179 9.91 -24.07 1.15
N GLU A 180 9.70 -25.35 0.82
CA GLU A 180 10.78 -26.35 0.79
C GLU A 180 11.90 -25.92 -0.15
N LEU A 181 11.56 -25.41 -1.34
CA LEU A 181 12.53 -24.93 -2.31
C LEU A 181 13.22 -23.64 -1.86
N ILE A 182 12.50 -22.69 -1.26
CA ILE A 182 13.10 -21.47 -0.70
C ILE A 182 14.15 -21.84 0.35
N LEU A 183 13.82 -22.76 1.27
CA LEU A 183 14.75 -23.20 2.31
C LEU A 183 15.94 -23.96 1.72
N ALA A 184 15.71 -24.86 0.77
CA ALA A 184 16.76 -25.61 0.09
C ALA A 184 17.73 -24.70 -0.70
N ASN A 185 17.23 -23.57 -1.21
CA ASN A 185 18.01 -22.60 -1.98
C ASN A 185 18.44 -21.37 -1.14
N SER A 186 18.32 -21.45 0.17
CA SER A 186 18.77 -20.40 1.09
C SER A 186 20.21 -20.65 1.54
N ARG A 187 21.06 -19.62 1.47
CA ARG A 187 22.35 -19.66 2.16
C ARG A 187 22.17 -19.53 3.69
N PRO A 188 23.15 -19.95 4.51
CA PRO A 188 23.14 -19.64 5.94
C PRO A 188 23.00 -18.13 6.20
N GLY A 189 22.05 -17.76 7.07
CA GLY A 189 21.76 -16.36 7.40
C GLY A 189 20.88 -15.62 6.38
N SER A 190 20.19 -16.34 5.48
CA SER A 190 19.21 -15.73 4.58
C SER A 190 18.09 -15.00 5.31
N LYS A 191 17.59 -13.93 4.69
CA LYS A 191 16.48 -13.13 5.19
C LYS A 191 15.28 -13.27 4.27
N ILE A 192 14.10 -13.44 4.87
CA ILE A 192 12.84 -13.56 4.13
C ILE A 192 11.91 -12.46 4.62
N MET A 193 11.43 -11.64 3.69
CA MET A 193 10.41 -10.64 3.94
C MET A 193 9.11 -11.09 3.26
N LEU A 194 8.09 -11.35 4.07
CA LEU A 194 6.79 -11.82 3.62
C LEU A 194 5.72 -10.77 3.92
N ARG A 195 4.88 -10.46 2.93
CA ARG A 195 3.64 -9.69 3.13
C ARG A 195 2.44 -10.63 3.16
N SER A 196 1.71 -10.65 4.27
CA SER A 196 0.45 -11.39 4.43
C SER A 196 -0.69 -10.48 4.90
N ALA A 197 -1.91 -10.80 4.49
CA ALA A 197 -3.15 -10.23 5.02
C ALA A 197 -3.62 -10.94 6.31
N SER A 198 -3.03 -12.08 6.66
CA SER A 198 -3.31 -12.78 7.91
C SER A 198 -2.54 -12.13 9.07
N PRO A 199 -3.18 -11.91 10.22
CA PRO A 199 -2.48 -11.46 11.43
C PRO A 199 -1.64 -12.58 12.07
N GLU A 200 -1.86 -13.84 11.68
CA GLU A 200 -1.18 -15.03 12.21
C GLU A 200 -0.62 -15.87 11.07
N LEU A 201 0.64 -16.31 11.23
CA LEU A 201 1.29 -17.30 10.37
C LEU A 201 1.09 -18.66 11.04
N ASN A 202 -0.08 -19.27 10.84
CA ASN A 202 -0.36 -20.64 11.30
C ASN A 202 0.08 -21.66 10.25
#